data_AF-A0A399IFA3-F1
#
_entry.id   AF-A0A399IFA3-F1
#
_cell.length_a   1.000
_cell.length_b   1.000
_cell.length_c   1.000
_cell.angle_alpha   90.00
_cell.angle_beta   90.00
_cell.angle_gamma   90.00
#
_symmetry.space_group_name_H-M   'P 1'
#
loop_
_entity.id
_entity.type
_entity.pdbx_description
1 polymer ?
#
loop_
_entity_poly.entity_id
_entity_poly.type
_entity_poly.pdbx_seq_one_letter_code
_entity_poly.pdbx_strand_id
1 'polypeptide(L)'
;MLKRLRYKLLHHLQLPESWLIFFIMGIIMMNFPFMSIFNKPETIFGFPLLFLYFFLGWPFSIFVIYLFTLTVGNTDDKHQEPR
;
A
#
# COMPACT_ATOMS: atom_id res chain seq x y z
N MET A 1 4.71 12.10 -18.85
CA MET A 1 3.55 11.28 -19.28
C MET A 1 3.06 10.30 -18.20
N LEU A 2 3.96 9.58 -17.51
CA LEU A 2 3.62 8.62 -16.42
C LEU A 2 2.74 9.19 -15.28
N LYS A 3 2.94 10.46 -14.89
CA LYS A 3 2.19 11.08 -13.78
C LYS A 3 0.67 11.14 -14.04
N ARG A 4 0.24 11.38 -15.29
CA ARG A 4 -1.19 11.48 -15.65
C ARG A 4 -1.87 10.12 -15.68
N LEU A 5 -1.13 9.08 -16.09
CA LEU A 5 -1.63 7.70 -16.12
C LEU A 5 -1.87 7.18 -14.70
N ARG A 6 -0.94 7.47 -13.79
CA ARG A 6 -1.10 7.21 -12.35
C ARG A 6 -2.32 7.92 -11.77
N TYR A 7 -2.54 9.19 -12.12
CA TYR A 7 -3.67 9.97 -11.61
C TYR A 7 -5.02 9.40 -12.05
N LYS A 8 -5.17 8.95 -13.31
CA LYS A 8 -6.41 8.30 -13.79
C LYS A 8 -6.67 6.93 -13.15
N LEU A 9 -5.63 6.13 -12.96
CA LEU A 9 -5.73 4.84 -12.26
C LEU A 9 -6.07 5.01 -10.77
N LEU A 10 -5.49 6.02 -10.12
CA LEU A 10 -5.75 6.35 -8.71
C LEU A 10 -7.13 6.98 -8.50
N HIS A 11 -7.64 7.73 -9.47
CA HIS A 11 -8.96 8.38 -9.38
C HIS A 11 -10.13 7.37 -9.45
N HIS A 12 -10.00 6.31 -10.26
CA HIS A 12 -10.96 5.18 -10.23
C HIS A 12 -10.87 4.32 -8.95
N LEU A 13 -9.82 4.54 -8.14
CA LEU A 13 -9.63 3.93 -6.83
C LEU A 13 -10.17 4.79 -5.68
N GLN A 14 -10.85 5.91 -5.96
CA GLN A 14 -11.61 6.69 -4.97
C GLN A 14 -12.93 5.99 -4.61
N LEU A 15 -12.87 4.69 -4.37
CA LEU A 15 -13.98 3.98 -3.80
C LEU A 15 -14.02 4.31 -2.29
N PRO A 16 -15.22 4.56 -1.72
CA PRO A 16 -15.42 4.69 -0.28
C PRO A 16 -14.91 3.46 0.50
N GLU A 17 -14.57 2.37 -0.19
CA GLU A 17 -13.95 1.18 0.36
C GLU A 17 -12.40 1.23 0.38
N SER A 18 -11.77 2.41 0.51
CA SER A 18 -10.29 2.49 0.66
C SER A 18 -9.76 1.58 1.78
N TRP A 19 -10.55 1.39 2.83
CA TRP A 19 -10.28 0.45 3.90
C TRP A 19 -10.25 -1.02 3.44
N LEU A 20 -11.11 -1.41 2.48
CA LEU A 20 -11.11 -2.74 1.86
C LEU A 20 -9.83 -2.98 1.06
N ILE A 21 -9.30 -1.96 0.39
CA ILE A 21 -8.03 -2.07 -0.35
C ILE A 21 -6.88 -2.34 0.62
N PHE A 22 -6.85 -1.66 1.77
CA PHE A 22 -5.84 -1.92 2.81
C PHE A 22 -5.99 -3.30 3.44
N PHE A 23 -7.23 -3.75 3.64
CA PHE A 23 -7.53 -5.08 4.13
C PHE A 23 -7.08 -6.18 3.16
N ILE A 24 -7.42 -6.04 1.87
CA ILE A 24 -6.99 -6.95 0.80
C ILE A 24 -5.46 -6.93 0.68
N MET A 25 -4.82 -5.76 0.75
CA MET A 25 -3.36 -5.63 0.72
C MET A 25 -2.72 -6.42 1.87
N GLY A 26 -3.23 -6.28 3.10
CA GLY A 26 -2.78 -7.05 4.25
C GLY A 26 -2.98 -8.56 4.08
N ILE A 27 -4.14 -8.99 3.54
CA ILE A 27 -4.42 -10.40 3.25
C ILE A 27 -3.47 -10.98 2.19
N ILE A 28 -3.19 -10.24 1.12
CA ILE A 28 -2.24 -10.65 0.07
C ILE A 28 -0.86 -10.82 0.68
N MET A 29 -0.44 -9.86 1.52
CA MET A 29 0.84 -9.93 2.20
C MET A 29 0.95 -11.14 3.14
N MET A 30 -0.14 -11.49 3.81
CA MET A 30 -0.21 -12.61 4.75
C MET A 30 -0.63 -13.93 4.09
N ASN A 31 -0.67 -14.00 2.76
CA ASN A 31 -1.10 -15.17 2.03
C ASN A 31 0.02 -16.23 1.95
N PHE A 32 -0.34 -17.50 2.11
CA PHE A 32 0.57 -18.66 2.02
C PHE A 32 1.46 -18.71 0.76
N PRO A 33 0.96 -18.49 -0.48
CA PRO A 33 1.80 -18.46 -1.68
C PRO A 33 2.95 -17.45 -1.61
N PHE A 34 2.70 -16.24 -1.10
CA PHE A 34 3.76 -15.26 -0.90
C PHE A 34 4.77 -15.74 0.14
N MET A 35 4.28 -16.27 1.27
CA MET A 35 5.17 -16.89 2.26
C MET A 35 5.99 -18.02 1.66
N SER A 36 5.43 -18.90 0.83
CA SER A 36 6.15 -20.04 0.25
C SER A 36 7.27 -19.61 -0.73
N ILE A 37 7.13 -18.47 -1.40
CA ILE A 37 8.16 -17.93 -2.29
C ILE A 37 9.38 -17.48 -1.46
N PHE A 38 9.13 -16.86 -0.31
CA PHE A 38 10.15 -16.34 0.60
C PHE A 38 10.60 -17.34 1.67
N ASN A 39 9.88 -18.45 1.86
CA ASN A 39 10.20 -19.54 2.77
C ASN A 39 11.27 -20.47 2.17
N LYS A 40 12.33 -19.86 1.65
CA LYS A 40 13.57 -20.55 1.27
C LYS A 40 14.50 -20.51 2.49
N PRO A 41 15.35 -21.54 2.70
CA PRO A 41 16.37 -21.52 3.75
C PRO A 41 17.50 -20.49 3.49
N GLU A 42 17.38 -19.73 2.40
CA GLU A 42 18.19 -18.56 2.08
C GLU A 42 18.13 -17.56 3.24
N THR A 43 19.30 -17.15 3.72
CA THR A 43 19.43 -16.13 4.76
C THR A 43 20.09 -14.90 4.17
N ILE A 44 19.47 -13.73 4.38
CA ILE A 44 20.07 -12.45 4.03
C ILE A 44 20.69 -11.89 5.31
N PHE A 45 22.01 -11.66 5.30
CA PHE A 45 22.76 -11.19 6.49
C PHE A 45 22.58 -12.08 7.76
N GLY A 46 22.28 -13.37 7.57
CA GLY A 46 22.03 -14.32 8.68
C GLY A 46 20.58 -14.33 9.18
N PHE A 47 19.69 -13.52 8.62
CA PHE A 47 18.25 -13.53 8.94
C PHE A 47 17.45 -14.29 7.87
N PRO A 48 16.43 -15.08 8.27
CA PRO A 48 15.53 -15.73 7.32
C PRO A 48 14.83 -14.70 6.43
N LEU A 49 14.72 -14.96 5.12
CA LEU A 49 14.00 -14.09 4.18
C LEU A 49 12.58 -13.77 4.64
N LEU A 50 11.91 -14.76 5.23
CA LEU A 50 10.55 -14.63 5.74
C LEU A 50 10.44 -13.52 6.80
N PHE A 51 11.44 -13.40 7.67
CA PHE A 51 11.46 -12.36 8.70
C PHE A 51 11.59 -10.96 8.06
N LEU A 52 12.51 -10.83 7.09
CA LEU A 52 12.72 -9.57 6.37
C LEU A 52 11.47 -9.15 5.58
N TYR A 53 10.77 -10.13 5.01
CA TYR A 53 9.50 -9.92 4.32
C TYR A 53 8.42 -9.34 5.25
N PHE A 54 8.21 -9.93 6.43
CA PHE A 54 7.25 -9.38 7.40
C PHE A 54 7.67 -8.00 7.90
N PHE A 55 8.97 -7.82 8.18
CA PHE A 55 9.52 -6.58 8.72
C PHE A 55 9.42 -5.41 7.73
N LEU A 56 9.56 -5.68 6.43
CA LEU A 56 9.44 -4.66 5.38
C LEU A 56 8.00 -4.49 4.89
N GLY A 57 7.24 -5.57 4.76
CA GLY A 57 5.91 -5.52 4.19
C GLY A 57 4.91 -4.78 5.10
N TRP A 58 5.01 -4.94 6.42
CA TRP A 58 4.11 -4.27 7.35
C TRP A 58 4.19 -2.72 7.27
N PRO A 59 5.39 -2.10 7.41
CA PRO A 59 5.52 -0.66 7.21
C PRO A 59 5.27 -0.24 5.76
N PHE A 60 5.54 -1.10 4.77
CA PHE A 60 5.18 -0.81 3.39
C PHE A 60 3.67 -0.63 3.21
N SER A 61 2.85 -1.48 3.84
CA SER A 61 1.39 -1.34 3.82
C SER A 61 0.94 -0.02 4.46
N ILE A 62 1.53 0.35 5.60
CA ILE A 62 1.27 1.64 6.27
C ILE A 62 1.72 2.82 5.40
N PHE A 63 2.86 2.70 4.73
CA PHE A 63 3.38 3.75 3.85
C PHE A 63 2.45 4.01 2.65
N VAL A 64 1.89 2.95 2.08
CA VAL A 64 0.90 3.06 0.99
C VAL A 64 -0.36 3.79 1.49
N ILE A 65 -0.86 3.44 2.69
CA ILE A 65 -1.98 4.14 3.33
C ILE A 65 -1.65 5.61 3.51
N TYR A 66 -0.50 5.91 4.11
CA TYR A 66 -0.05 7.27 4.40
C TYR A 66 0.02 8.12 3.13
N LEU A 67 0.61 7.59 2.06
CA LEU A 67 0.70 8.28 0.77
C LEU A 67 -0.67 8.52 0.14
N PHE A 68 -1.61 7.58 0.32
CA PHE A 68 -2.99 7.73 -0.13
C PHE A 68 -3.72 8.84 0.64
N THR A 69 -3.63 8.84 1.97
CA THR A 69 -4.19 9.91 2.82
C THR A 69 -3.63 11.28 2.46
N LEU A 70 -2.33 11.36 2.22
CA LEU A 70 -1.67 12.61 1.80
C LEU A 70 -2.18 13.09 0.43
N THR A 71 -2.52 12.17 -0.48
CA THR A 71 -3.02 12.53 -1.82
C THR A 71 -4.50 12.95 -1.77
N VAL A 72 -5.31 12.31 -0.94
CA VAL A 72 -6.75 12.60 -0.80
C VAL A 72 -6.97 13.94 -0.09
N GLY A 73 -6.22 14.23 0.98
CA GLY A 73 -6.37 15.48 1.75
C GLY A 73 -6.12 16.77 0.97
N ASN A 74 -5.45 16.70 -0.19
CA ASN A 74 -5.21 17.88 -1.05
C ASN A 74 -6.37 18.21 -2.00
N THR A 75 -7.47 17.43 -1.99
CA THR A 75 -8.63 17.65 -2.88
C THR A 75 -9.75 18.46 -2.22
N ASP A 76 -9.83 18.50 -0.89
CA ASP A 76 -10.90 19.22 -0.17
C ASP A 76 -10.66 20.73 -0.02
N ASP A 77 -9.40 21.20 -0.01
CA ASP A 77 -9.07 22.62 0.20
C ASP A 77 -9.40 23.55 -0.99
N LYS A 78 -10.06 23.06 -2.05
CA LYS A 78 -10.45 23.89 -3.22
C LYS A 78 -11.92 24.28 -3.29
N HIS A 79 -12.76 23.89 -2.33
CA HIS A 79 -14.20 24.18 -2.36
C HIS A 79 -14.76 25.00 -1.19
N GLN A 80 -13.92 25.71 -0.42
CA GLN A 80 -14.39 26.73 0.52
C GLN A 80 -14.16 28.14 -0.03
N GLU A 81 -15.09 28.58 -0.87
CA GLU A 81 -15.30 29.99 -1.17
C GLU A 81 -16.05 30.63 0.02
N PRO A 82 -15.54 31.72 0.60
CA PRO A 82 -16.14 32.35 1.77
C PRO A 82 -17.41 33.11 1.34
N ARG A 83 -18.53 32.87 2.01
CA ARG A 83 -19.68 33.78 2.00
C ARG A 83 -19.94 34.29 3.40
#